data_AF-A0A953M7T1-F1
#
_entry.id   AF-A0A953M7T1-F1
#
_cell.length_a   1.000
_cell.length_b   1.000
_cell.length_c   1.000
_cell.angle_alpha   90.00
_cell.angle_beta   90.00
_cell.angle_gamma   90.00
#
_symmetry.space_group_name_H-M   'P 1'
#
loop_
_entity.id
_entity.type
_entity.pdbx_description
1 polymer ?
#
loop_
_entity_poly.entity_id
_entity_poly.type
_entity_poly.pdbx_seq_one_letter_code
_entity_poly.pdbx_strand_id
1 'polypeptide(L)'
;MNWWQAVLTVMLGNVIVLIPMILNGHGGTKYGVPFPVLARASFGTTGAHIPAVARSLVACGWFGIQTWIGGAAIYAILTTLGWITEDLETARLGFLGISAWQFVCFLVFWLIHVGIVIRGITSIKWLEAWAAPFLIAAGLALLVWAMLKVDHPGDLFKSESEFTSAGHFWRVFFAQLTAMVGFWATLSLNIPDFTRYTKSQRSQIIGQVVSLPPTMTLFCFIGIIVTGATVVLFGEAIWDPVQLVSRMGSKAVVVVSMIALLLATLSTNLAANVVSPANGFSNLMPSRIGFRAGGLITCVIGVVIMPWRLMEDLGAYVFTWLIGYSALLGPIAGIMIADYFVLRRTRLDVDALYDPEGKHAGVNWRAVGALGLAVAPNLPGFINAATNTAGTPDAV
;
A
#
# COMPACT_ATOMS: atom_id res chain seq x y z
N MET A 1 0.92 13.55 -17.71
CA MET A 1 -0.31 13.05 -18.37
C MET A 1 -1.42 14.07 -18.16
N ASN A 2 -2.40 14.20 -19.07
CA ASN A 2 -3.60 14.98 -18.74
C ASN A 2 -4.48 14.24 -17.72
N TRP A 3 -5.51 14.92 -17.18
CA TRP A 3 -6.31 14.40 -16.08
C TRP A 3 -6.96 13.04 -16.39
N TRP A 4 -7.56 12.86 -17.57
CA TRP A 4 -8.29 11.63 -17.89
C TRP A 4 -7.33 10.46 -18.19
N GLN A 5 -6.16 10.73 -18.80
CA GLN A 5 -5.12 9.74 -19.01
C GLN A 5 -4.60 9.21 -17.67
N ALA A 6 -4.40 10.08 -16.69
CA ALA A 6 -3.97 9.71 -15.35
C ALA A 6 -5.04 8.88 -14.62
N VAL A 7 -6.30 9.33 -14.62
CA VAL A 7 -7.43 8.56 -14.05
C VAL A 7 -7.57 7.19 -14.71
N LEU A 8 -7.48 7.12 -16.04
CA LEU A 8 -7.56 5.87 -16.78
C LEU A 8 -6.42 4.91 -16.42
N THR A 9 -5.20 5.44 -16.26
CA THR A 9 -4.03 4.64 -15.86
C THR A 9 -4.25 4.00 -14.48
N VAL A 10 -4.77 4.77 -13.52
CA VAL A 10 -5.09 4.25 -12.18
C VAL A 10 -6.24 3.25 -12.23
N MET A 11 -7.32 3.54 -12.97
CA MET A 11 -8.44 2.63 -13.14
C MET A 11 -7.95 1.29 -13.72
N LEU A 12 -7.14 1.34 -14.78
CA LEU A 12 -6.61 0.15 -15.45
C LEU A 12 -5.70 -0.66 -14.52
N GLY A 13 -4.82 0.00 -13.77
CA GLY A 13 -3.96 -0.68 -12.79
C GLY A 13 -4.76 -1.43 -11.73
N ASN A 14 -5.84 -0.81 -11.23
CA ASN A 14 -6.76 -1.43 -10.27
C ASN A 14 -7.58 -2.59 -10.88
N VAL A 15 -7.98 -2.49 -12.15
CA VAL A 15 -8.66 -3.59 -12.85
C VAL A 15 -7.72 -4.76 -13.09
N ILE A 16 -6.45 -4.50 -13.44
CA ILE A 16 -5.44 -5.54 -13.67
C ILE A 16 -5.13 -6.29 -12.36
N VAL A 17 -4.86 -5.57 -11.27
CA VAL A 17 -4.52 -6.19 -9.98
C VAL A 17 -5.70 -6.91 -9.32
N LEU A 18 -6.94 -6.52 -9.66
CA LEU A 18 -8.14 -7.20 -9.19
C LEU A 18 -8.20 -8.67 -9.67
N ILE A 19 -7.65 -8.99 -10.84
CA ILE A 19 -7.63 -10.35 -11.39
C ILE A 19 -6.91 -11.33 -10.43
N PRO A 20 -5.60 -11.14 -10.13
CA PRO A 20 -4.90 -12.03 -9.21
C PRO A 20 -5.48 -11.95 -7.78
N MET A 21 -6.02 -10.81 -7.35
CA MET A 21 -6.72 -10.71 -6.06
C MET A 21 -7.93 -11.65 -5.97
N ILE A 22 -8.83 -11.64 -6.96
CA ILE A 22 -10.00 -12.54 -6.99
C ILE A 22 -9.55 -14.00 -7.04
N LEU A 23 -8.55 -14.31 -7.87
CA LEU A 23 -8.05 -15.67 -8.06
C LEU A 23 -7.42 -16.22 -6.79
N ASN A 24 -6.46 -15.52 -6.19
CA ASN A 24 -5.83 -15.97 -4.94
C ASN A 24 -6.83 -15.95 -3.77
N GLY A 25 -7.79 -15.01 -3.76
CA GLY A 25 -8.86 -14.93 -2.77
C GLY A 25 -9.83 -16.13 -2.77
N HIS A 26 -9.90 -16.88 -3.88
CA HIS A 26 -10.77 -18.04 -4.00
C HIS A 26 -10.41 -19.15 -3.00
N GLY A 27 -9.11 -19.45 -2.86
CA GLY A 27 -8.61 -20.47 -1.94
C GLY A 27 -8.95 -20.16 -0.48
N GLY A 28 -8.74 -18.90 -0.07
CA GLY A 28 -9.10 -18.43 1.28
C GLY A 28 -10.58 -18.62 1.57
N THR A 29 -11.46 -18.21 0.66
CA THR A 29 -12.93 -18.34 0.83
C THR A 29 -13.40 -19.78 0.87
N LYS A 30 -12.83 -20.66 0.02
CA LYS A 30 -13.26 -22.06 -0.09
C LYS A 30 -12.82 -22.90 1.11
N TYR A 31 -11.60 -22.67 1.59
CA TYR A 31 -10.94 -23.54 2.56
C TYR A 31 -10.73 -22.91 3.95
N GLY A 32 -11.01 -21.61 4.10
CA GLY A 32 -10.85 -20.91 5.38
C GLY A 32 -9.40 -20.71 5.81
N VAL A 33 -8.43 -20.88 4.91
CA VAL A 33 -6.99 -20.83 5.23
C VAL A 33 -6.37 -19.46 4.90
N PRO A 34 -5.41 -18.97 5.71
CA PRO A 34 -4.68 -17.75 5.43
C PRO A 34 -3.64 -17.95 4.31
N PHE A 35 -3.06 -16.84 3.85
CA PHE A 35 -2.10 -16.82 2.75
C PHE A 35 -0.88 -17.74 2.97
N PRO A 36 -0.19 -17.73 4.14
CA PRO A 36 0.99 -18.56 4.31
C PRO A 36 0.68 -20.06 4.22
N VAL A 37 -0.52 -20.48 4.66
CA VAL A 37 -0.97 -21.87 4.56
C VAL A 37 -1.29 -22.23 3.11
N LEU A 38 -1.96 -21.34 2.38
CA LEU A 38 -2.22 -21.57 0.95
C LEU A 38 -0.92 -21.68 0.15
N ALA A 39 0.09 -20.88 0.49
CA ALA A 39 1.41 -20.92 -0.14
C ALA A 39 2.14 -22.28 0.06
N ARG A 40 1.82 -23.05 1.11
CA ARG A 40 2.39 -24.41 1.32
C ARG A 40 1.99 -25.38 0.23
N ALA A 41 0.82 -25.20 -0.38
CA ALA A 41 0.39 -26.03 -1.50
C ALA A 41 1.40 -25.95 -2.65
N SER A 42 1.88 -24.74 -2.94
CA SER A 42 2.75 -24.46 -4.09
C SER A 42 4.23 -24.60 -3.74
N PHE A 43 4.67 -24.08 -2.59
CA PHE A 43 6.09 -24.01 -2.23
C PHE A 43 6.54 -25.09 -1.23
N GLY A 44 5.63 -25.86 -0.64
CA GLY A 44 5.91 -26.78 0.46
C GLY A 44 5.89 -26.09 1.83
N THR A 45 5.90 -26.88 2.91
CA THR A 45 5.76 -26.40 4.30
C THR A 45 6.89 -25.47 4.71
N THR A 46 8.13 -25.81 4.38
CA THR A 46 9.31 -24.96 4.61
C THR A 46 9.47 -23.92 3.50
N GLY A 47 9.23 -24.29 2.24
CA GLY A 47 9.39 -23.36 1.12
C GLY A 47 8.42 -22.18 1.15
N ALA A 48 7.24 -22.33 1.77
CA ALA A 48 6.27 -21.25 1.99
C ALA A 48 6.81 -20.10 2.85
N HIS A 49 7.93 -20.28 3.56
CA HIS A 49 8.62 -19.20 4.25
C HIS A 49 9.10 -18.11 3.28
N ILE A 50 9.50 -18.48 2.06
CA ILE A 50 9.97 -17.52 1.04
C ILE A 50 8.88 -16.49 0.71
N PRO A 51 7.68 -16.89 0.23
CA PRO A 51 6.63 -15.92 -0.07
C PRO A 51 6.08 -15.24 1.19
N ALA A 52 6.02 -15.93 2.33
CA ALA A 52 5.58 -15.34 3.60
C ALA A 52 6.48 -14.19 4.05
N VAL A 53 7.80 -14.38 4.04
CA VAL A 53 8.78 -13.35 4.44
C VAL A 53 8.80 -12.20 3.44
N ALA A 54 8.85 -12.50 2.14
CA ALA A 54 8.86 -11.48 1.09
C ALA A 54 7.66 -10.54 1.24
N ARG A 55 6.45 -11.09 1.38
CA ARG A 55 5.24 -10.31 1.61
C ARG A 55 5.25 -9.56 2.94
N SER A 56 5.75 -10.17 4.02
CA SER A 56 5.77 -9.59 5.36
C SER A 56 6.68 -8.36 5.43
N LEU A 57 7.87 -8.44 4.83
CA LEU A 57 8.84 -7.33 4.81
C LEU A 57 8.30 -6.12 4.05
N VAL A 58 7.67 -6.34 2.90
CA VAL A 58 7.03 -5.26 2.13
C VAL A 58 5.90 -4.61 2.93
N ALA A 59 5.11 -5.41 3.67
CA ALA A 59 4.11 -4.89 4.59
C ALA A 59 4.72 -4.00 5.68
N CYS A 60 5.86 -4.39 6.25
CA CYS A 60 6.54 -3.61 7.28
C CYS A 60 6.99 -2.25 6.75
N GLY A 61 7.46 -2.18 5.50
CA GLY A 61 7.78 -0.90 4.87
C GLY A 61 6.56 -0.02 4.66
N TRP A 62 5.46 -0.58 4.13
CA TRP A 62 4.18 0.13 4.04
C TRP A 62 3.64 0.57 5.39
N PHE A 63 3.84 -0.24 6.43
CA PHE A 63 3.53 0.12 7.81
C PHE A 63 4.30 1.36 8.25
N GLY A 64 5.61 1.40 7.98
CA GLY A 64 6.44 2.57 8.22
C GLY A 64 5.93 3.81 7.48
N ILE A 65 5.70 3.70 6.17
CA ILE A 65 5.24 4.81 5.31
C ILE A 65 3.92 5.39 5.82
N GLN A 66 2.93 4.54 6.11
CA GLN A 66 1.65 5.00 6.64
C GLN A 66 1.81 5.61 8.04
N THR A 67 2.68 5.05 8.88
CA THR A 67 2.97 5.66 10.19
C THR A 67 3.62 7.03 10.05
N TRP A 68 4.47 7.24 9.05
CA TRP A 68 5.05 8.54 8.71
C TRP A 68 4.00 9.55 8.28
N ILE A 69 3.10 9.18 7.36
CA ILE A 69 2.00 10.06 6.91
C ILE A 69 1.10 10.47 8.09
N GLY A 70 0.76 9.53 8.97
CA GLY A 70 -0.02 9.87 10.17
C GLY A 70 0.78 10.73 11.16
N GLY A 71 2.08 10.48 11.34
CA GLY A 71 2.95 11.35 12.12
C GLY A 71 2.98 12.79 11.59
N ALA A 72 3.02 12.97 10.26
CA ALA A 72 2.93 14.28 9.61
C ALA A 72 1.59 14.99 9.89
N ALA A 73 0.49 14.25 10.02
CA ALA A 73 -0.80 14.83 10.41
C ALA A 73 -0.79 15.35 11.86
N ILE A 74 -0.19 14.60 12.82
CA ILE A 74 0.00 15.09 14.20
C ILE A 74 0.87 16.35 14.18
N TYR A 75 1.97 16.31 13.43
CA TYR A 75 2.87 17.43 13.28
C TYR A 75 2.15 18.69 12.79
N ALA A 76 1.39 18.58 11.71
CA ALA A 76 0.62 19.69 11.15
C ALA A 76 -0.40 20.28 12.14
N ILE A 77 -1.05 19.43 12.96
CA ILE A 77 -1.93 19.89 14.05
C ILE A 77 -1.14 20.75 15.04
N LEU A 78 -0.01 20.25 15.54
CA LEU A 78 0.79 20.93 16.56
C LEU A 78 1.36 22.26 16.04
N THR A 79 1.86 22.29 14.80
CA THR A 79 2.31 23.52 14.14
C THR A 79 1.16 24.52 13.99
N THR A 80 -0.02 24.07 13.54
CA THR A 80 -1.20 24.93 13.38
C THR A 80 -1.69 25.54 14.70
N LEU A 81 -1.56 24.79 15.80
CA LEU A 81 -1.90 25.24 17.15
C LEU A 81 -0.81 26.15 17.75
N GLY A 82 0.33 26.33 17.07
CA GLY A 82 1.45 27.17 17.52
C GLY A 82 2.34 26.51 18.57
N TRP A 83 2.28 25.18 18.71
CA TRP A 83 3.12 24.44 19.67
C TRP A 83 4.52 24.16 19.10
N ILE A 84 4.65 24.14 17.78
CA ILE A 84 5.91 24.02 17.05
C ILE A 84 6.13 25.34 16.32
N THR A 85 7.19 26.07 16.69
CA THR A 85 7.61 27.31 16.05
C THR A 85 8.78 27.06 15.09
N GLU A 86 8.94 27.91 14.06
CA GLU A 86 10.01 27.79 13.06
C GLU A 86 11.42 27.76 13.69
N ASP A 87 11.62 28.47 14.81
CA ASP A 87 12.90 28.46 15.55
C ASP A 87 13.28 27.08 16.09
N LEU A 88 12.29 26.23 16.43
CA LEU A 88 12.48 24.88 16.93
C LEU A 88 12.75 23.85 15.81
N GLU A 89 12.60 24.23 14.53
CA GLU A 89 12.75 23.34 13.37
C GLU A 89 14.17 23.30 12.78
N THR A 90 15.07 24.22 13.17
CA THR A 90 16.37 24.40 12.49
C THR A 90 17.36 23.25 12.70
N ALA A 91 17.20 22.43 13.75
CA ALA A 91 18.09 21.31 14.05
C ALA A 91 17.55 19.97 13.49
N ARG A 92 18.13 19.50 12.38
CA ARG A 92 17.92 18.13 11.90
C ARG A 92 18.71 17.14 12.76
N LEU A 93 18.07 16.03 13.12
CA LEU A 93 18.74 14.93 13.82
C LEU A 93 19.69 14.24 12.84
N GLY A 94 21.01 14.31 13.10
CA GLY A 94 22.06 13.94 12.13
C GLY A 94 21.82 12.62 11.38
N PHE A 95 21.70 11.49 12.09
CA PHE A 95 21.47 10.19 11.45
C PHE A 95 20.06 10.04 10.84
N LEU A 96 19.03 10.67 11.43
CA LEU A 96 17.65 10.49 10.98
C LEU A 96 17.31 11.35 9.77
N GLY A 97 17.91 12.53 9.62
CA GLY A 97 17.64 13.48 8.53
C GLY A 97 16.39 14.37 8.72
N ILE A 98 15.65 14.18 9.82
CA ILE A 98 14.38 14.86 10.13
C ILE A 98 14.46 15.68 11.42
N SER A 99 13.51 16.57 11.65
CA SER A 99 13.45 17.35 12.90
C SER A 99 13.06 16.45 14.09
N ALA A 100 13.44 16.87 15.30
CA ALA A 100 13.07 16.13 16.52
C ALA A 100 11.54 16.03 16.69
N TRP A 101 10.82 17.10 16.35
CA TRP A 101 9.36 17.13 16.41
C TRP A 101 8.70 16.20 15.40
N GLN A 102 9.21 16.14 14.16
CA GLN A 102 8.73 15.16 13.17
C GLN A 102 8.90 13.73 13.68
N PHE A 103 10.06 13.42 14.28
CA PHE A 103 10.32 12.09 14.83
C PHE A 103 9.43 11.78 16.04
N VAL A 104 9.20 12.73 16.95
CA VAL A 104 8.30 12.57 18.09
C VAL A 104 6.87 12.32 17.62
N CYS A 105 6.35 13.10 16.68
CA CYS A 105 5.00 12.92 16.13
C CYS A 105 4.85 11.54 15.46
N PHE A 106 5.86 11.11 14.71
CA PHE A 106 5.93 9.75 14.17
C PHE A 106 5.88 8.68 15.28
N LEU A 107 6.70 8.82 16.34
CA LEU A 107 6.73 7.87 17.46
C LEU A 107 5.41 7.84 18.24
N VAL A 108 4.74 8.98 18.41
CA VAL A 108 3.42 9.03 19.06
C VAL A 108 2.40 8.23 18.25
N PHE A 109 2.34 8.44 16.93
CA PHE A 109 1.42 7.68 16.09
C PHE A 109 1.78 6.20 16.00
N TRP A 110 3.08 5.88 16.03
CA TRP A 110 3.58 4.51 16.15
C TRP A 110 3.15 3.84 17.46
N LEU A 111 3.27 4.53 18.59
CA LEU A 111 2.85 4.03 19.90
C LEU A 111 1.34 3.72 19.94
N ILE A 112 0.52 4.52 19.25
CA ILE A 112 -0.91 4.24 19.08
C ILE A 112 -1.11 2.89 18.39
N HIS A 113 -0.37 2.62 17.30
CA HIS A 113 -0.44 1.33 16.61
C HIS A 113 -0.01 0.17 17.53
N VAL A 114 1.13 0.31 18.22
CA VAL A 114 1.61 -0.71 19.18
C VAL A 114 0.55 -1.00 20.24
N GLY A 115 -0.06 0.04 20.80
CA GLY A 115 -1.14 -0.08 21.80
C GLY A 115 -2.36 -0.84 21.29
N ILE A 116 -2.72 -0.71 20.01
CA ILE A 116 -3.83 -1.45 19.38
C ILE A 116 -3.42 -2.90 19.10
N VAL A 117 -2.22 -3.12 18.57
CA VAL A 117 -1.70 -4.45 18.26
C VAL A 117 -1.63 -5.34 19.51
N ILE A 118 -1.20 -4.78 20.65
CA ILE A 118 -1.13 -5.51 21.94
C ILE A 118 -2.53 -5.94 22.40
N ARG A 119 -3.53 -5.06 22.28
CA ARG A 119 -4.92 -5.34 22.69
C ARG A 119 -5.60 -6.35 21.77
N GLY A 120 -5.16 -6.45 20.52
CA GLY A 120 -5.69 -7.36 19.52
C GLY A 120 -6.61 -6.67 18.52
N ILE A 121 -6.66 -7.23 17.32
CA ILE A 121 -7.20 -6.57 16.12
C ILE A 121 -8.73 -6.63 16.00
N THR A 122 -9.44 -7.22 16.97
CA THR A 122 -10.90 -7.33 16.99
C THR A 122 -11.61 -5.98 16.91
N SER A 123 -10.96 -4.92 17.38
CA SER A 123 -11.46 -3.54 17.35
C SER A 123 -11.44 -2.87 15.97
N ILE A 124 -10.75 -3.44 14.99
CA ILE A 124 -10.48 -2.75 13.72
C ILE A 124 -11.69 -2.81 12.76
N LYS A 125 -12.51 -3.87 12.82
CA LYS A 125 -13.65 -4.03 11.91
C LYS A 125 -14.69 -2.90 12.04
N TRP A 126 -14.94 -2.39 13.25
CA TRP A 126 -15.88 -1.28 13.40
C TRP A 126 -15.26 0.03 12.89
N LEU A 127 -13.95 0.23 13.13
CA LEU A 127 -13.24 1.44 12.72
C LEU A 127 -13.26 1.57 11.20
N GLU A 128 -12.99 0.46 10.49
CA GLU A 128 -13.05 0.38 9.02
C GLU A 128 -14.43 0.74 8.46
N ALA A 129 -15.50 0.25 9.09
CA ALA A 129 -16.87 0.47 8.63
C ALA A 129 -17.27 1.96 8.65
N TRP A 130 -16.77 2.72 9.63
CA TRP A 130 -17.03 4.16 9.72
C TRP A 130 -16.02 4.99 8.92
N ALA A 131 -14.79 4.51 8.73
CA ALA A 131 -13.76 5.22 7.98
C ALA A 131 -14.14 5.39 6.50
N ALA A 132 -14.73 4.37 5.86
CA ALA A 132 -15.01 4.43 4.42
C ALA A 132 -16.05 5.51 4.01
N PRO A 133 -17.25 5.60 4.61
CA PRO A 133 -18.20 6.68 4.30
C PRO A 133 -17.63 8.06 4.60
N PHE A 134 -16.90 8.18 5.71
CA PHE A 134 -16.27 9.41 6.12
C PHE A 134 -15.22 9.90 5.11
N LEU A 135 -14.34 9.01 4.64
CA LEU A 135 -13.34 9.33 3.63
C LEU A 135 -13.95 9.76 2.30
N ILE A 136 -15.03 9.10 1.87
CA ILE A 136 -15.76 9.50 0.66
C ILE A 136 -16.33 10.91 0.83
N ALA A 137 -16.99 11.19 1.97
CA ALA A 137 -17.53 12.51 2.26
C ALA A 137 -16.43 13.59 2.30
N ALA A 138 -15.29 13.30 2.94
CA ALA A 138 -14.15 14.21 3.01
C ALA A 138 -13.55 14.48 1.62
N GLY A 139 -13.38 13.44 0.79
CA GLY A 139 -12.90 13.59 -0.58
C GLY A 139 -13.85 14.42 -1.45
N LEU A 140 -15.15 14.19 -1.35
CA LEU A 140 -16.15 14.99 -2.06
C LEU A 140 -16.17 16.44 -1.57
N ALA A 141 -16.00 16.68 -0.26
CA ALA A 141 -15.90 18.03 0.29
C ALA A 141 -14.67 18.77 -0.25
N LEU A 142 -13.51 18.09 -0.38
CA LEU A 142 -12.32 18.67 -1.00
C LEU A 142 -12.53 18.96 -2.49
N LEU A 143 -13.20 18.08 -3.22
CA LEU A 143 -13.55 18.32 -4.63
C LEU A 143 -14.46 19.55 -4.76
N VAL A 144 -15.50 19.65 -3.94
CA VAL A 144 -16.40 20.83 -3.92
C VAL A 144 -15.61 22.08 -3.58
N TRP A 145 -14.73 22.03 -2.59
CA TRP A 145 -13.85 23.16 -2.26
C TRP A 145 -13.00 23.61 -3.45
N ALA A 146 -12.36 22.67 -4.15
CA ALA A 146 -11.52 22.97 -5.31
C ALA A 146 -12.34 23.64 -6.43
N MET A 147 -13.53 23.09 -6.72
CA MET A 147 -14.45 23.64 -7.72
C MET A 147 -15.01 25.02 -7.36
N LEU A 148 -15.18 25.34 -6.08
CA LEU A 148 -15.69 26.64 -5.64
C LEU A 148 -14.62 27.72 -5.51
N LYS A 149 -13.34 27.33 -5.39
CA LYS A 149 -12.24 28.29 -5.20
C LYS A 149 -11.63 28.82 -6.49
N VAL A 150 -11.78 28.10 -7.58
CA VAL A 150 -11.31 28.54 -8.89
C VAL A 150 -12.38 29.37 -9.58
N ASP A 151 -12.00 30.44 -10.27
CA ASP A 151 -12.94 31.35 -10.94
C ASP A 151 -13.71 30.67 -12.07
N HIS A 152 -13.06 29.71 -12.74
CA HIS A 152 -13.61 28.96 -13.87
C HIS A 152 -13.37 27.45 -13.69
N PRO A 153 -14.33 26.71 -13.10
CA PRO A 153 -14.13 25.29 -12.78
C PRO A 153 -13.89 24.41 -14.01
N GLY A 154 -14.35 24.84 -15.18
CA GLY A 154 -14.07 24.16 -16.46
C GLY A 154 -12.59 24.11 -16.82
N ASP A 155 -11.78 25.05 -16.31
CA ASP A 155 -10.34 25.11 -16.61
C ASP A 155 -9.56 23.96 -15.97
N LEU A 156 -10.07 23.38 -14.88
CA LEU A 156 -9.49 22.19 -14.25
C LEU A 156 -9.47 20.96 -15.17
N PHE A 157 -10.35 20.94 -16.18
CA PHE A 157 -10.48 19.85 -17.14
C PHE A 157 -9.77 20.13 -18.48
N LYS A 158 -9.16 21.31 -18.63
CA LYS A 158 -8.47 21.74 -19.86
C LYS A 158 -6.97 21.44 -19.86
N SER A 159 -6.44 20.79 -18.82
CA SER A 159 -5.02 20.44 -18.75
C SER A 159 -4.60 19.61 -19.96
N GLU A 160 -3.65 20.14 -20.72
CA GLU A 160 -3.06 19.42 -21.85
C GLU A 160 -2.03 18.40 -21.35
N SER A 161 -1.79 17.38 -22.18
CA SER A 161 -0.75 16.41 -21.89
C SER A 161 0.61 17.02 -22.23
N GLU A 162 1.53 17.05 -21.27
CA GLU A 162 2.93 17.49 -21.51
C GLU A 162 3.72 16.56 -22.45
N PHE A 163 3.18 15.37 -22.75
CA PHE A 163 3.81 14.46 -23.72
C PHE A 163 3.68 14.98 -25.15
N THR A 164 4.80 15.46 -25.69
CA THR A 164 4.93 15.95 -27.07
C THR A 164 5.02 14.84 -28.13
N SER A 165 5.20 13.57 -27.72
CA SER A 165 5.22 12.41 -28.65
C SER A 165 4.55 11.17 -28.06
N ALA A 166 3.93 10.37 -28.94
CA ALA A 166 3.32 9.09 -28.56
C ALA A 166 4.35 8.11 -27.99
N GLY A 167 5.59 8.11 -28.52
CA GLY A 167 6.66 7.24 -28.02
C GLY A 167 7.05 7.54 -26.57
N HIS A 168 7.11 8.83 -26.20
CA HIS A 168 7.37 9.23 -24.82
C HIS A 168 6.21 8.84 -23.89
N PHE A 169 4.97 9.10 -24.32
CA PHE A 169 3.77 8.73 -23.57
C PHE A 169 3.74 7.23 -23.24
N TRP A 170 3.94 6.33 -24.21
CA TRP A 170 3.85 4.88 -23.97
C TRP A 170 4.91 4.37 -22.99
N ARG A 171 6.13 4.94 -23.02
CA ARG A 171 7.19 4.57 -22.07
C ARG A 171 6.79 4.91 -20.63
N VAL A 172 6.28 6.12 -20.39
CA VAL A 172 5.84 6.54 -19.06
C VAL A 172 4.56 5.81 -18.64
N PHE A 173 3.61 5.61 -19.57
CA PHE A 173 2.35 4.94 -19.31
C PHE A 173 2.55 3.52 -18.76
N PHE A 174 3.38 2.68 -19.38
CA PHE A 174 3.61 1.32 -18.90
C PHE A 174 4.33 1.28 -17.54
N ALA A 175 5.27 2.19 -17.30
CA ALA A 175 5.93 2.30 -16.01
C ALA A 175 4.95 2.69 -14.90
N GLN A 176 4.14 3.72 -15.14
CA GLN A 176 3.13 4.18 -14.16
C GLN A 176 2.02 3.14 -13.95
N LEU A 177 1.56 2.48 -15.01
CA LEU A 177 0.62 1.37 -14.89
C LEU A 177 1.19 0.24 -14.03
N THR A 178 2.46 -0.11 -14.23
CA THR A 178 3.16 -1.13 -13.42
C THR A 178 3.26 -0.70 -11.97
N ALA A 179 3.58 0.58 -11.69
CA ALA A 179 3.60 1.12 -10.34
C ALA A 179 2.23 1.04 -9.66
N MET A 180 1.14 1.34 -10.40
CA MET A 180 -0.23 1.24 -9.88
C MET A 180 -0.66 -0.20 -9.59
N VAL A 181 -0.30 -1.15 -10.45
CA VAL A 181 -0.48 -2.58 -10.16
C VAL A 181 0.34 -2.97 -8.93
N GLY A 182 1.57 -2.49 -8.86
CA GLY A 182 2.51 -2.77 -7.78
C GLY A 182 2.04 -2.28 -6.42
N PHE A 183 1.42 -1.10 -6.36
CA PHE A 183 0.84 -0.53 -5.16
C PHE A 183 -0.11 -1.50 -4.45
N TRP A 184 -0.93 -2.22 -5.21
CA TRP A 184 -1.89 -3.21 -4.70
C TRP A 184 -1.43 -4.67 -4.81
N ALA A 185 -0.29 -4.94 -5.43
CA ALA A 185 0.23 -6.29 -5.64
C ALA A 185 0.41 -7.05 -4.32
N THR A 186 0.72 -6.34 -3.23
CA THR A 186 0.85 -6.92 -1.90
C THR A 186 -0.44 -7.59 -1.43
N LEU A 187 -1.59 -6.93 -1.59
CA LEU A 187 -2.89 -7.50 -1.27
C LEU A 187 -3.23 -8.68 -2.18
N SER A 188 -2.81 -8.68 -3.45
CA SER A 188 -3.07 -9.80 -4.37
C SER A 188 -2.53 -11.15 -3.90
N LEU A 189 -1.49 -11.14 -3.07
CA LEU A 189 -0.97 -12.34 -2.42
C LEU A 189 -1.75 -12.71 -1.16
N ASN A 190 -1.89 -11.75 -0.24
CA ASN A 190 -2.36 -12.03 1.11
C ASN A 190 -3.88 -11.83 1.30
N ILE A 191 -4.62 -11.57 0.23
CA ILE A 191 -6.08 -11.50 0.25
C ILE A 191 -6.77 -12.73 0.90
N PRO A 192 -6.23 -13.98 0.87
CA PRO A 192 -6.77 -15.09 1.66
C PRO A 192 -6.88 -14.83 3.16
N ASP A 193 -6.05 -13.95 3.72
CA ASP A 193 -6.11 -13.57 5.14
C ASP A 193 -7.44 -12.90 5.50
N PHE A 194 -8.10 -12.27 4.52
CA PHE A 194 -9.41 -11.66 4.65
C PHE A 194 -10.51 -12.54 4.09
N THR A 195 -10.30 -13.12 2.91
CA THR A 195 -11.37 -13.85 2.21
C THR A 195 -11.76 -15.14 2.92
N ARG A 196 -10.88 -15.70 3.77
CA ARG A 196 -11.22 -16.79 4.70
C ARG A 196 -12.38 -16.52 5.63
N TYR A 197 -12.75 -15.26 5.83
CA TYR A 197 -13.88 -14.85 6.66
C TYR A 197 -15.14 -14.51 5.85
N THR A 198 -15.10 -14.64 4.52
CA THR A 198 -16.23 -14.32 3.66
C THR A 198 -17.22 -15.47 3.59
N LYS A 199 -18.51 -15.16 3.38
CA LYS A 199 -19.59 -16.16 3.38
C LYS A 199 -19.65 -17.00 2.10
N SER A 200 -19.18 -16.47 0.97
CA SER A 200 -19.29 -17.13 -0.33
C SER A 200 -18.31 -16.56 -1.37
N GLN A 201 -18.03 -17.34 -2.42
CA GLN A 201 -17.23 -16.89 -3.57
C GLN A 201 -17.86 -15.68 -4.28
N ARG A 202 -19.19 -15.59 -4.31
CA ARG A 202 -19.86 -14.41 -4.86
C ARG A 202 -19.60 -13.18 -3.99
N SER A 203 -19.62 -13.33 -2.67
CA SER A 203 -19.37 -12.23 -1.73
C SER A 203 -17.94 -11.70 -1.83
N GLN A 204 -16.92 -12.55 -1.93
CA GLN A 204 -15.54 -12.10 -2.09
C GLN A 204 -15.32 -11.38 -3.44
N ILE A 205 -15.92 -11.87 -4.53
CA ILE A 205 -15.78 -11.27 -5.87
C ILE A 205 -16.45 -9.90 -5.88
N ILE A 206 -17.74 -9.83 -5.52
CA ILE A 206 -18.50 -8.58 -5.55
C ILE A 206 -17.88 -7.55 -4.60
N GLY A 207 -17.48 -7.98 -3.40
CA GLY A 207 -16.83 -7.13 -2.42
C GLY A 207 -15.60 -6.44 -3.01
N GLN A 208 -14.72 -7.17 -3.68
CA GLN A 208 -13.49 -6.63 -4.27
C GLN A 208 -13.76 -5.79 -5.53
N VAL A 209 -14.66 -6.23 -6.42
CA VAL A 209 -15.01 -5.51 -7.66
C VAL A 209 -15.64 -4.15 -7.35
N VAL A 210 -16.53 -4.08 -6.36
CA VAL A 210 -17.22 -2.82 -6.01
C VAL A 210 -16.33 -1.91 -5.17
N SER A 211 -15.51 -2.49 -4.28
CA SER A 211 -14.69 -1.69 -3.36
C SER A 211 -13.40 -1.16 -3.97
N LEU A 212 -12.70 -1.88 -4.85
CA LEU A 212 -11.35 -1.47 -5.26
C LEU A 212 -11.36 -0.54 -6.51
N PRO A 213 -11.66 -0.99 -7.74
CA PRO A 213 -11.57 -0.11 -8.91
C PRO A 213 -12.43 1.17 -8.83
N PRO A 214 -13.72 1.13 -8.44
CA PRO A 214 -14.56 2.32 -8.43
C PRO A 214 -14.08 3.36 -7.42
N THR A 215 -13.74 2.95 -6.19
CA THR A 215 -13.33 3.89 -5.15
C THR A 215 -11.96 4.49 -5.46
N MET A 216 -11.01 3.69 -5.96
CA MET A 216 -9.68 4.19 -6.33
C MET A 216 -9.75 5.14 -7.51
N THR A 217 -10.61 4.86 -8.49
CA THR A 217 -10.84 5.78 -9.61
C THR A 217 -11.44 7.09 -9.12
N LEU A 218 -12.40 7.05 -8.18
CA LEU A 218 -12.99 8.24 -7.58
C LEU A 218 -11.96 9.07 -6.80
N PHE A 219 -11.19 8.45 -5.91
CA PHE A 219 -10.17 9.17 -5.12
C PHE A 219 -9.03 9.70 -5.99
N CYS A 220 -8.64 8.97 -7.04
CA CYS A 220 -7.68 9.45 -8.03
C CYS A 220 -8.21 10.68 -8.78
N PHE A 221 -9.45 10.63 -9.25
CA PHE A 221 -10.10 11.77 -9.87
C PHE A 221 -10.12 12.98 -8.94
N ILE A 222 -10.57 12.81 -7.69
CA ILE A 222 -10.56 13.87 -6.69
C ILE A 222 -9.15 14.43 -6.51
N GLY A 223 -8.15 13.57 -6.29
CA GLY A 223 -6.76 13.97 -6.08
C GLY A 223 -6.19 14.78 -7.25
N ILE A 224 -6.43 14.34 -8.50
CA ILE A 224 -5.97 15.04 -9.71
C ILE A 224 -6.64 16.41 -9.84
N ILE A 225 -7.96 16.48 -9.71
CA ILE A 225 -8.69 17.74 -9.86
C ILE A 225 -8.33 18.73 -8.75
N VAL A 226 -8.23 18.25 -7.51
CA VAL A 226 -7.82 19.07 -6.37
C VAL A 226 -6.38 19.56 -6.54
N THR A 227 -5.44 18.71 -6.95
CA THR A 227 -4.04 19.11 -7.24
C THR A 227 -3.98 20.10 -8.42
N GLY A 228 -4.79 19.90 -9.46
CA GLY A 228 -4.91 20.86 -10.57
C GLY A 228 -5.39 22.22 -10.09
N ALA A 229 -6.34 22.27 -9.14
CA ALA A 229 -6.79 23.51 -8.55
C ALA A 229 -5.68 24.21 -7.75
N THR A 230 -4.75 23.49 -7.10
CA THR A 230 -3.63 24.13 -6.39
C THR A 230 -2.68 24.83 -7.35
N VAL A 231 -2.49 24.31 -8.56
CA VAL A 231 -1.69 24.98 -9.59
C VAL A 231 -2.32 26.32 -9.97
N VAL A 232 -3.64 26.35 -10.12
CA VAL A 232 -4.39 27.59 -10.43
C VAL A 232 -4.38 28.57 -9.25
N LEU A 233 -4.54 28.09 -8.02
CA LEU A 233 -4.70 28.91 -6.82
C LEU A 233 -3.37 29.39 -6.23
N PHE A 234 -2.33 28.56 -6.29
CA PHE A 234 -1.06 28.76 -5.59
C PHE A 234 0.16 28.75 -6.53
N GLY A 235 -0.01 28.44 -7.82
CA GLY A 235 1.08 28.38 -8.80
C GLY A 235 1.92 27.10 -8.73
N GLU A 236 1.60 26.15 -7.84
CA GLU A 236 2.34 24.90 -7.65
C GLU A 236 1.39 23.70 -7.47
N ALA A 237 1.85 22.51 -7.88
CA ALA A 237 1.11 21.27 -7.72
C ALA A 237 1.35 20.69 -6.30
N ILE A 238 0.35 20.80 -5.43
CA ILE A 238 0.39 20.28 -4.06
C ILE A 238 -0.39 18.97 -4.02
N TRP A 239 0.33 17.87 -4.17
CA TRP A 239 -0.21 16.51 -4.13
C TRP A 239 -0.32 15.95 -2.70
N ASP A 240 0.42 16.53 -1.76
CA ASP A 240 0.38 16.13 -0.35
C ASP A 240 -0.84 16.75 0.34
N PRO A 241 -1.80 15.93 0.83
CA PRO A 241 -3.02 16.43 1.48
C PRO A 241 -2.73 17.19 2.79
N VAL A 242 -1.64 16.87 3.49
CA VAL A 242 -1.23 17.58 4.72
C VAL A 242 -0.82 19.01 4.38
N GLN A 243 -0.01 19.17 3.33
CA GLN A 243 0.43 20.47 2.87
C GLN A 243 -0.74 21.29 2.31
N LEU A 244 -1.58 20.69 1.47
CA LEU A 244 -2.75 21.35 0.90
C LEU A 244 -3.68 21.91 1.98
N VAL A 245 -4.06 21.08 2.94
CA VAL A 245 -4.97 21.49 4.01
C VAL A 245 -4.35 22.62 4.83
N SER A 246 -3.04 22.57 5.10
CA SER A 246 -2.33 23.62 5.82
C SER A 246 -2.36 24.98 5.10
N ARG A 247 -2.48 24.99 3.76
CA ARG A 247 -2.64 26.21 2.95
C ARG A 247 -4.06 26.79 2.97
N MET A 248 -5.07 26.04 3.45
CA MET A 248 -6.47 26.50 3.47
C MET A 248 -6.77 27.57 4.55
N GLY A 249 -5.81 27.87 5.43
CA GLY A 249 -5.81 29.04 6.33
C GLY A 249 -6.72 28.96 7.57
N SER A 250 -7.73 28.09 7.61
CA SER A 250 -8.57 27.93 8.81
C SER A 250 -8.00 26.88 9.77
N LYS A 251 -7.56 27.31 10.95
CA LYS A 251 -7.02 26.41 12.00
C LYS A 251 -7.98 25.25 12.32
N ALA A 252 -9.27 25.54 12.40
CA ALA A 252 -10.29 24.51 12.67
C ALA A 252 -10.38 23.48 11.55
N VAL A 253 -10.36 23.91 10.29
CA VAL A 253 -10.39 23.01 9.12
C VAL A 253 -9.13 22.15 9.10
N VAL A 254 -7.96 22.72 9.37
CA VAL A 254 -6.71 21.97 9.41
C VAL A 254 -6.75 20.88 10.48
N VAL A 255 -7.13 21.24 11.71
CA VAL A 255 -7.18 20.29 12.83
C VAL A 255 -8.17 19.17 12.54
N VAL A 256 -9.38 19.49 12.09
CA VAL A 256 -10.41 18.49 11.77
C VAL A 256 -9.96 17.57 10.63
N SER A 257 -9.40 18.12 9.54
CA SER A 257 -8.92 17.32 8.41
C SER A 257 -7.69 16.48 8.76
N MET A 258 -6.82 16.93 9.66
CA MET A 258 -5.68 16.12 10.11
C MET A 258 -6.13 14.99 11.05
N ILE A 259 -7.13 15.21 11.91
CA ILE A 259 -7.76 14.13 12.69
C ILE A 259 -8.42 13.12 11.75
N ALA A 260 -9.10 13.59 10.71
CA ALA A 260 -9.68 12.76 9.66
C ALA A 260 -8.63 11.84 9.02
N LEU A 261 -7.50 12.43 8.61
CA LEU A 261 -6.37 11.73 8.02
C LEU A 261 -5.77 10.72 9.00
N LEU A 262 -5.57 11.08 10.27
CA LEU A 262 -5.08 10.17 11.30
C LEU A 262 -5.94 8.91 11.44
N LEU A 263 -7.26 9.07 11.52
CA LEU A 263 -8.19 7.95 11.64
C LEU A 263 -8.18 7.06 10.39
N ALA A 264 -8.14 7.68 9.21
CA ALA A 264 -8.04 6.98 7.94
C ALA A 264 -6.76 6.16 7.83
N THR A 265 -5.61 6.80 8.07
CA THR A 265 -4.30 6.16 8.03
C THR A 265 -4.19 5.04 9.06
N LEU A 266 -4.68 5.26 10.29
CA LEU A 266 -4.71 4.23 11.33
C LEU A 266 -5.52 3.00 10.89
N SER A 267 -6.70 3.21 10.31
CA SER A 267 -7.56 2.13 9.84
C SER A 267 -6.91 1.31 8.74
N THR A 268 -6.42 1.97 7.69
CA THR A 268 -5.80 1.30 6.54
C THR A 268 -4.53 0.57 6.95
N ASN A 269 -3.70 1.18 7.81
CA ASN A 269 -2.41 0.64 8.16
C ASN A 269 -2.51 -0.65 8.99
N LEU A 270 -3.44 -0.68 9.95
CA LEU A 270 -3.70 -1.89 10.73
C LEU A 270 -4.22 -3.03 9.87
N ALA A 271 -5.16 -2.74 8.96
CA ALA A 271 -5.74 -3.74 8.06
C ALA A 271 -4.70 -4.28 7.07
N ALA A 272 -4.14 -3.42 6.22
CA ALA A 272 -3.34 -3.82 5.07
C ALA A 272 -1.91 -4.25 5.45
N ASN A 273 -1.34 -3.62 6.49
CA ASN A 273 0.10 -3.69 6.75
C ASN A 273 0.46 -4.41 8.04
N VAL A 274 -0.46 -4.65 8.97
CA VAL A 274 -0.19 -5.45 10.18
C VAL A 274 -0.69 -6.89 10.07
N VAL A 275 -1.86 -7.13 9.49
CA VAL A 275 -2.45 -8.47 9.40
C VAL A 275 -1.56 -9.46 8.63
N SER A 276 -1.06 -9.03 7.47
CA SER A 276 -0.23 -9.88 6.61
C SER A 276 1.06 -10.35 7.31
N PRO A 277 1.92 -9.45 7.84
CA PRO A 277 3.13 -9.87 8.53
C PRO A 277 2.85 -10.58 9.84
N ALA A 278 1.74 -10.27 10.54
CA ALA A 278 1.35 -11.05 11.71
C ALA A 278 1.13 -12.53 11.38
N ASN A 279 0.43 -12.83 10.27
CA ASN A 279 0.28 -14.21 9.78
C ASN A 279 1.58 -14.77 9.19
N GLY A 280 2.33 -13.97 8.43
CA GLY A 280 3.56 -14.38 7.76
C GLY A 280 4.69 -14.73 8.72
N PHE A 281 4.95 -13.89 9.73
CA PHE A 281 5.94 -14.19 10.77
C PHE A 281 5.48 -15.34 11.67
N SER A 282 4.17 -15.43 11.96
CA SER A 282 3.64 -16.58 12.70
C SER A 282 3.88 -17.90 11.96
N ASN A 283 3.79 -17.90 10.62
CA ASN A 283 4.08 -19.08 9.82
C ASN A 283 5.54 -19.55 9.90
N LEU A 284 6.50 -18.67 10.19
CA LEU A 284 7.92 -19.04 10.30
C LEU A 284 8.23 -19.87 11.54
N MET A 285 7.60 -19.52 12.66
CA MET A 285 7.82 -20.20 13.93
C MET A 285 6.53 -20.19 14.76
N PRO A 286 5.53 -21.01 14.40
CA PRO A 286 4.19 -20.96 15.01
C PRO A 286 4.18 -21.21 16.52
N SER A 287 5.16 -21.97 17.03
CA SER A 287 5.31 -22.27 18.47
C SER A 287 5.79 -21.08 19.31
N ARG A 288 6.33 -20.03 18.69
CA ARG A 288 6.87 -18.85 19.41
C ARG A 288 6.27 -17.53 18.94
N ILE A 289 5.92 -17.42 17.66
CA ILE A 289 5.39 -16.19 17.08
C ILE A 289 3.89 -16.34 16.89
N GLY A 290 3.14 -15.83 17.86
CA GLY A 290 1.70 -15.62 17.72
C GLY A 290 1.39 -14.36 16.91
N PHE A 291 0.10 -14.14 16.62
CA PHE A 291 -0.37 -12.99 15.86
C PHE A 291 0.07 -11.63 16.47
N ARG A 292 -0.04 -11.48 17.79
CA ARG A 292 0.41 -10.26 18.50
C ARG A 292 1.91 -10.03 18.37
N ALA A 293 2.70 -11.09 18.55
CA ALA A 293 4.16 -11.01 18.42
C ALA A 293 4.57 -10.65 16.98
N GLY A 294 3.92 -11.25 15.98
CA GLY A 294 4.13 -10.89 14.58
C GLY A 294 3.78 -9.43 14.28
N GLY A 295 2.67 -8.92 14.81
CA GLY A 295 2.31 -7.51 14.69
C GLY A 295 3.33 -6.56 15.34
N LEU A 296 3.90 -6.93 16.50
CA LEU A 296 4.96 -6.14 17.14
C LEU A 296 6.26 -6.14 16.34
N ILE A 297 6.63 -7.27 15.74
CA ILE A 297 7.77 -7.35 14.81
C ILE A 297 7.56 -6.36 13.64
N THR A 298 6.36 -6.29 13.08
CA THR A 298 6.00 -5.30 12.05
C THR A 298 6.24 -3.87 12.52
N CYS A 299 5.79 -3.55 13.73
CA CYS A 299 5.98 -2.22 14.31
C CYS A 299 7.46 -1.86 14.43
N VAL A 300 8.30 -2.79 14.87
CA VAL A 300 9.75 -2.57 15.00
C VAL A 300 10.41 -2.39 13.63
N ILE A 301 10.18 -3.33 12.70
CA ILE A 301 10.78 -3.27 11.36
C ILE A 301 10.36 -2.01 10.62
N GLY A 302 9.10 -1.58 10.74
CA GLY A 302 8.60 -0.37 10.10
C GLY A 302 9.29 0.92 10.54
N VAL A 303 9.80 0.99 11.78
CA VAL A 303 10.64 2.11 12.24
C VAL A 303 12.06 1.99 11.69
N VAL A 304 12.64 0.77 11.72
CA VAL A 304 14.01 0.50 11.28
C VAL A 304 14.21 0.75 9.77
N ILE A 305 13.15 0.62 8.97
CA ILE A 305 13.16 0.93 7.53
C ILE A 305 13.37 2.44 7.25
N MET A 306 13.18 3.32 8.24
CA MET A 306 13.31 4.77 8.09
C MET A 306 12.46 5.33 6.94
N PRO A 307 11.13 5.16 7.00
CA PRO A 307 10.21 5.41 5.87
C PRO A 307 10.28 6.82 5.29
N TRP A 308 10.65 7.82 6.10
CA TRP A 308 10.81 9.20 5.63
C TRP A 308 11.89 9.33 4.55
N ARG A 309 13.00 8.59 4.64
CA ARG A 309 14.05 8.61 3.61
C ARG A 309 13.57 8.06 2.26
N LEU A 310 12.60 7.15 2.29
CA LEU A 310 12.01 6.59 1.08
C LEU A 310 11.01 7.56 0.43
N MET A 311 10.36 8.39 1.25
CA MET A 311 9.35 9.36 0.81
C MET A 311 9.95 10.71 0.37
N GLU A 312 11.24 10.95 0.62
CA GLU A 312 11.93 12.18 0.19
C GLU A 312 12.06 12.28 -1.35
N ASP A 313 12.11 11.14 -2.06
CA ASP A 313 12.31 11.08 -3.51
C ASP A 313 11.21 10.24 -4.18
N LEU A 314 10.40 10.88 -5.03
CA LEU A 314 9.31 10.24 -5.77
C LEU A 314 9.81 9.13 -6.71
N GLY A 315 10.99 9.30 -7.32
CA GLY A 315 11.62 8.30 -8.17
C GLY A 315 12.06 7.08 -7.37
N ALA A 316 12.66 7.27 -6.20
CA ALA A 316 12.99 6.17 -5.29
C ALA A 316 11.73 5.43 -4.81
N TYR A 317 10.66 6.16 -4.50
CA TYR A 317 9.38 5.57 -4.13
C TYR A 317 8.75 4.77 -5.27
N VAL A 318 8.70 5.31 -6.50
CA VAL A 318 8.06 4.63 -7.62
C VAL A 318 8.94 3.50 -8.18
N PHE A 319 10.17 3.81 -8.57
CA PHE A 319 11.02 2.88 -9.33
C PHE A 319 11.77 1.88 -8.45
N THR A 320 12.20 2.29 -7.26
CA THR A 320 12.96 1.40 -6.36
C THR A 320 12.03 0.65 -5.43
N TRP A 321 11.05 1.31 -4.82
CA TRP A 321 10.13 0.64 -3.90
C TRP A 321 9.01 -0.10 -4.64
N LEU A 322 8.07 0.62 -5.26
CA LEU A 322 6.87 0.02 -5.86
C LEU A 322 7.21 -1.02 -6.93
N ILE A 323 8.01 -0.64 -7.93
CA ILE A 323 8.38 -1.55 -9.02
C ILE A 323 9.28 -2.68 -8.51
N GLY A 324 10.23 -2.37 -7.63
CA GLY A 324 11.20 -3.32 -7.11
C GLY A 324 10.57 -4.52 -6.40
N TYR A 325 9.70 -4.29 -5.41
CA TYR A 325 9.06 -5.43 -4.75
C TYR A 325 8.03 -6.10 -5.66
N SER A 326 7.41 -5.38 -6.60
CA SER A 326 6.40 -5.95 -7.50
C SER A 326 6.99 -6.98 -8.44
N ALA A 327 8.24 -6.78 -8.86
CA ALA A 327 9.01 -7.78 -9.61
C ALA A 327 9.19 -9.10 -8.84
N LEU A 328 9.17 -9.08 -7.50
CA LEU A 328 9.24 -10.27 -6.65
C LEU A 328 7.87 -10.85 -6.34
N LEU A 329 6.90 -10.00 -5.98
CA LEU A 329 5.57 -10.43 -5.52
C LEU A 329 4.67 -10.93 -6.66
N GLY A 330 4.79 -10.34 -7.86
CA GLY A 330 4.04 -10.76 -9.04
C GLY A 330 4.26 -12.25 -9.40
N PRO A 331 5.52 -12.70 -9.54
CA PRO A 331 5.84 -14.11 -9.76
C PRO A 331 5.28 -15.06 -8.71
N ILE A 332 5.33 -14.69 -7.43
CA ILE A 332 4.75 -15.49 -6.34
C ILE A 332 3.25 -15.67 -6.56
N ALA A 333 2.54 -14.59 -6.90
CA ALA A 333 1.11 -14.63 -7.15
C ALA A 333 0.79 -15.53 -8.35
N GLY A 334 1.56 -15.41 -9.43
CA GLY A 334 1.44 -16.25 -10.61
C GLY A 334 1.64 -17.74 -10.32
N ILE A 335 2.66 -18.09 -9.53
CA ILE A 335 2.94 -19.48 -9.14
C ILE A 335 1.77 -20.06 -8.32
N MET A 336 1.26 -19.30 -7.35
CA MET A 336 0.11 -19.72 -6.54
C MET A 336 -1.14 -19.93 -7.39
N ILE A 337 -1.44 -19.01 -8.32
CA ILE A 337 -2.58 -19.12 -9.22
C ILE A 337 -2.43 -20.36 -10.13
N ALA A 338 -1.25 -20.57 -10.72
CA ALA A 338 -0.99 -21.69 -11.61
C ALA A 338 -1.11 -23.04 -10.88
N ASP A 339 -0.49 -23.17 -9.70
CA ASP A 339 -0.59 -24.37 -8.88
C ASP A 339 -2.05 -24.65 -8.48
N TYR A 340 -2.77 -23.64 -8.01
CA TYR A 340 -4.14 -23.82 -7.51
C TYR A 340 -5.16 -24.10 -8.62
N PHE A 341 -5.21 -23.28 -9.68
CA PHE A 341 -6.23 -23.40 -10.72
C PHE A 341 -5.86 -24.40 -11.81
N VAL A 342 -4.59 -24.45 -12.23
CA VAL A 342 -4.17 -25.28 -13.38
C VAL A 342 -3.79 -26.68 -12.93
N LEU A 343 -2.83 -26.79 -12.00
CA LEU A 343 -2.30 -28.09 -11.59
C LEU A 343 -3.30 -28.84 -10.69
N ARG A 344 -3.86 -28.16 -9.70
CA ARG A 344 -4.74 -28.77 -8.68
C ARG A 344 -6.23 -28.64 -9.00
N ARG A 345 -6.60 -27.88 -10.03
CA ARG A 345 -8.00 -27.66 -10.46
C ARG A 345 -8.91 -27.26 -9.29
N THR A 346 -8.43 -26.37 -8.43
CA THR A 346 -9.10 -25.87 -7.21
C THR A 346 -9.36 -26.91 -6.12
N ARG A 347 -8.69 -28.07 -6.16
CA ARG A 347 -8.83 -29.14 -5.16
C ARG A 347 -7.59 -29.18 -4.26
N LEU A 348 -7.77 -28.76 -3.02
CA LEU A 348 -6.78 -28.86 -1.95
C LEU A 348 -7.26 -29.82 -0.86
N ASP A 349 -6.29 -30.48 -0.26
CA ASP A 349 -6.42 -31.27 0.96
C ASP A 349 -5.84 -30.41 2.08
N VAL A 350 -6.73 -29.89 2.92
CA VAL A 350 -6.38 -28.88 3.92
C VAL A 350 -5.51 -29.49 5.02
N ASP A 351 -5.82 -30.71 5.45
CA ASP A 351 -5.10 -31.38 6.53
C ASP A 351 -3.64 -31.61 6.15
N ALA A 352 -3.39 -32.00 4.90
CA ALA A 352 -2.03 -32.15 4.37
C ALA A 352 -1.22 -30.83 4.30
N LEU A 353 -1.85 -29.65 4.38
CA LEU A 353 -1.14 -28.36 4.46
C LEU A 353 -0.64 -28.06 5.88
N TYR A 354 -1.17 -28.75 6.89
CA TYR A 354 -0.76 -28.62 8.29
C TYR A 354 0.13 -29.76 8.75
N ASP A 355 0.28 -30.82 7.95
CA ASP A 355 1.17 -31.94 8.22
C ASP A 355 2.62 -31.61 7.78
N PRO A 356 3.57 -31.45 8.72
CA PRO A 356 4.97 -31.15 8.40
C PRO A 356 5.70 -32.31 7.70
N GLU A 357 5.22 -33.54 7.84
CA GLU A 357 5.80 -34.76 7.23
C GLU A 357 4.96 -35.27 6.05
N GLY A 358 3.85 -34.59 5.74
CA GLY A 358 2.93 -34.95 4.68
C GLY A 358 3.44 -34.64 3.28
N LYS A 359 2.56 -34.76 2.28
CA LYS A 359 2.90 -34.59 0.85
C LYS A 359 3.46 -33.20 0.47
N HIS A 360 3.32 -32.21 1.35
CA HIS A 360 3.83 -30.86 1.17
C HIS A 360 5.10 -30.60 1.97
N ALA A 361 5.70 -31.61 2.61
CA ALA A 361 6.88 -31.47 3.46
C ALA A 361 8.07 -30.83 2.73
N GLY A 362 8.78 -29.94 3.42
CA GLY A 362 10.03 -29.35 2.95
C GLY A 362 9.83 -28.25 1.90
N VAL A 363 10.70 -28.25 0.88
CA VAL A 363 10.78 -27.21 -0.14
C VAL A 363 10.43 -27.80 -1.51
N ASN A 364 9.45 -27.22 -2.18
CA ASN A 364 9.20 -27.50 -3.59
C ASN A 364 10.19 -26.70 -4.45
N TRP A 365 11.33 -27.31 -4.76
CA TRP A 365 12.38 -26.69 -5.59
C TRP A 365 11.92 -26.33 -7.00
N ARG A 366 10.86 -26.97 -7.54
CA ARG A 366 10.29 -26.58 -8.84
C ARG A 366 9.62 -25.21 -8.76
N ALA A 367 8.91 -24.93 -7.67
CA ALA A 367 8.30 -23.62 -7.43
C ALA A 367 9.37 -22.55 -7.16
N VAL A 368 10.43 -22.88 -6.40
CA VAL A 368 11.56 -21.96 -6.18
C VAL A 368 12.32 -21.68 -7.49
N GLY A 369 12.54 -22.70 -8.33
CA GLY A 369 13.13 -22.52 -9.65
C GLY A 369 12.28 -21.65 -10.57
N ALA A 370 10.96 -21.86 -10.59
CA ALA A 370 10.03 -21.01 -11.34
C ALA A 370 10.06 -19.55 -10.85
N LEU A 371 10.17 -19.33 -9.53
CA LEU A 371 10.33 -17.99 -8.95
C LEU A 371 11.63 -17.35 -9.43
N GLY A 372 12.75 -18.07 -9.38
CA GLY A 372 14.04 -17.59 -9.86
C GLY A 372 14.01 -17.19 -11.34
N LEU A 373 13.43 -18.05 -12.19
CA LEU A 373 13.30 -17.78 -13.63
C LEU A 373 12.39 -16.57 -13.93
N ALA A 374 11.35 -16.35 -13.13
CA ALA A 374 10.45 -15.22 -13.32
C ALA A 374 11.03 -13.89 -12.79
N VAL A 375 11.84 -13.93 -11.73
CA VAL A 375 12.48 -12.74 -11.14
C VAL A 375 13.71 -12.31 -11.95
N ALA A 376 14.51 -13.25 -12.45
CA ALA A 376 15.80 -12.96 -13.08
C ALA A 376 15.77 -11.87 -14.18
N PRO A 377 14.79 -11.84 -15.11
CA PRO A 377 14.71 -10.80 -16.14
C PRO A 377 14.50 -9.38 -15.60
N ASN A 378 13.94 -9.24 -14.38
CA ASN A 378 13.65 -7.95 -13.77
C ASN A 378 14.83 -7.37 -12.98
N LEU A 379 15.83 -8.20 -12.61
CA LEU A 379 16.96 -7.79 -11.78
C LEU A 379 17.80 -6.65 -12.40
N PRO A 380 18.14 -6.64 -13.71
CA PRO A 380 18.93 -5.55 -14.28
C PRO A 380 18.24 -4.20 -14.14
N GLY A 381 16.93 -4.13 -14.40
CA GLY A 381 16.14 -2.90 -14.27
C GLY A 381 16.03 -2.44 -12.82
N PHE A 382 15.81 -3.37 -11.89
CA PHE A 382 15.78 -3.05 -10.46
C PHE A 382 17.12 -2.54 -9.93
N ILE A 383 18.24 -3.18 -10.30
CA ILE A 383 19.58 -2.74 -9.88
C ILE A 383 19.84 -1.33 -10.39
N ASN A 384 19.49 -1.05 -11.66
CA ASN A 384 19.65 0.30 -12.20
C ASN A 384 18.83 1.34 -11.43
N ALA A 385 17.57 1.04 -11.11
CA ALA A 385 16.73 1.94 -10.32
C ALA A 385 17.27 2.16 -8.90
N ALA A 386 17.72 1.08 -8.24
CA ALA A 386 18.21 1.12 -6.87
C ALA A 386 19.58 1.81 -6.71
N THR A 387 20.44 1.75 -7.73
CA THR A 387 21.81 2.29 -7.69
C THR A 387 21.97 3.57 -8.52
N ASN A 388 20.92 3.97 -9.25
CA ASN A 388 20.91 5.10 -10.17
C ASN A 388 22.07 5.11 -11.18
N THR A 389 22.56 3.93 -11.59
CA THR A 389 23.79 3.78 -12.40
C THR A 389 23.69 4.33 -13.82
N ALA A 390 22.50 4.41 -14.40
CA ALA A 390 22.26 4.92 -15.75
C ALA A 390 21.21 6.05 -15.79
N GLY A 391 20.85 6.63 -14.64
CA GLY A 391 19.70 7.52 -14.48
C GLY A 391 18.39 6.76 -14.31
N THR A 392 17.58 7.17 -13.33
CA THR A 392 16.15 6.83 -13.27
C THR A 392 15.41 7.67 -14.32
N PRO A 393 14.44 7.09 -15.07
CA PRO A 393 13.57 7.91 -15.93
C PRO A 393 12.94 9.03 -15.09
N ASP A 394 13.03 10.26 -15.58
CA ASP A 394 12.38 11.39 -14.92
C ASP A 394 10.89 11.08 -14.74
N ALA A 395 10.41 11.16 -13.51
CA ALA A 395 9.05 10.79 -13.14
C ALA A 395 7.97 11.81 -13.58
N VAL A 396 8.34 12.75 -14.47
CA VAL A 396 7.54 13.92 -14.87
C VAL A 396 6.19 13.51 -15.46
#